data_AF-A0A355IMA1-F1
#
_entry.id   AF-A0A355IMA1-F1
#
_cell.length_a   1.000
_cell.length_b   1.000
_cell.length_c   1.000
_cell.angle_alpha   90.00
_cell.angle_beta   90.00
_cell.angle_gamma   90.00
#
_symmetry.space_group_name_H-M   'P 1'
#
loop_
_entity.id
_entity.type
_entity.pdbx_description
1 polymer ?
#
loop_
_entity_poly.entity_id
_entity_poly.type
_entity_poly.pdbx_seq_one_letter_code
_entity_poly.pdbx_strand_id
1 'polypeptide(L)'
;MTVNGRLSGGRTGTDGFTAYVNPYVVVSNGSRLSKHIYAGSQRIVSKLCASGSSPSNPLIVAKAAESVVNYTAKYTALKASVAASYDSLGLPFLGTDHAGSGFWTPTAPTIEDDQYFYHPDHLGSSSLITTLGGVLAQHLEYLPFGEVFVDERATPTTRSTPYKFNAKELDEETGLYYYGARYLDPRLSLWLSVDPLAEKYPGVGSYVYCVNNPVRYVDPTGEDWYEAADGTKQFDQNVKSQKDLKSGKYLGESYLERGATYRKDGSIMYTSEKDAYKRIWDNGIRNKSEEMGALLSDGGVLVLPSYNRSEDSYDLTDYGYSVNKGNIVDAAGVEYQTLATVHNHPSGNGPSFYTGDGYGDLSFASFKTPYKPVYVIQMNDSKTISLIVASPNTKMKASDFNYRVHTLPKVTADNLFNGSFSLKKYTRQNNFYNLLKR
;
A
#
# COMPACT_ATOMS: atom_id res chain seq x y z
N MET A 1 19.04 -10.83 -22.30
CA MET A 1 18.38 -9.56 -22.63
C MET A 1 18.76 -9.19 -24.06
N THR A 2 17.81 -8.75 -24.88
CA THR A 2 18.02 -8.33 -26.27
C THR A 2 18.26 -6.82 -26.32
N VAL A 3 19.28 -6.37 -27.06
CA VAL A 3 19.50 -4.95 -27.38
C VAL A 3 19.32 -4.81 -28.89
N ASN A 4 18.48 -3.87 -29.32
CA ASN A 4 18.16 -3.63 -30.74
C ASN A 4 17.71 -4.88 -31.51
N GLY A 5 16.86 -5.72 -30.90
CA GLY A 5 16.17 -6.80 -31.59
C GLY A 5 17.00 -8.05 -31.93
N ARG A 6 18.24 -8.19 -31.46
CA ARG A 6 19.02 -9.44 -31.56
C ARG A 6 19.36 -10.03 -30.18
N LEU A 7 19.30 -11.36 -30.10
CA LEU A 7 19.61 -12.14 -28.88
C LEU A 7 21.09 -11.99 -28.56
N SER A 8 21.42 -11.18 -27.56
CA SER A 8 22.79 -11.08 -27.04
C SER A 8 23.02 -12.30 -26.15
N GLY A 9 23.88 -13.21 -26.63
CA GLY A 9 24.20 -14.47 -25.96
C GLY A 9 24.67 -14.28 -24.51
N GLY A 10 24.55 -15.35 -23.73
CA GLY A 10 24.82 -15.40 -22.29
C GLY A 10 26.23 -14.98 -21.90
N ARG A 11 26.40 -13.67 -21.71
CA ARG A 11 27.29 -12.97 -20.77
C ARG A 11 26.90 -11.51 -20.89
N THR A 12 25.82 -11.12 -20.23
CA THR A 12 25.63 -9.70 -19.90
C THR A 12 26.76 -9.37 -18.95
N GLY A 13 27.86 -8.82 -19.48
CA GLY A 13 28.92 -8.23 -18.68
C GLY A 13 28.29 -7.11 -17.87
N THR A 14 27.70 -7.47 -16.73
CA THR A 14 27.22 -6.55 -15.70
C THR A 14 28.39 -5.91 -14.97
N ASP A 15 29.63 -6.20 -15.39
CA ASP A 15 30.88 -5.68 -14.87
C ASP A 15 31.00 -4.13 -14.88
N GLY A 16 29.99 -3.41 -15.38
CA GLY A 16 29.95 -1.95 -15.38
C GLY A 16 28.58 -1.29 -15.25
N PHE A 17 27.50 -1.98 -14.84
CA PHE A 17 26.20 -1.32 -14.61
C PHE A 17 25.29 -2.04 -13.61
N THR A 18 24.45 -1.27 -12.92
CA THR A 18 23.37 -1.76 -12.05
C THR A 18 22.05 -1.82 -12.82
N ALA A 19 21.35 -2.95 -12.74
CA ALA A 19 20.06 -3.18 -13.36
C ALA A 19 18.96 -3.34 -12.30
N TYR A 20 17.97 -2.46 -12.37
CA TYR A 20 16.75 -2.52 -11.55
C TYR A 20 15.71 -3.40 -12.22
N VAL A 21 15.66 -4.67 -11.83
CA VAL A 21 14.69 -5.62 -12.43
C VAL A 21 13.29 -5.31 -11.95
N ASN A 22 13.14 -5.05 -10.64
CA ASN A 22 11.93 -4.54 -10.00
C ASN A 22 12.29 -4.00 -8.59
N PRO A 23 11.36 -3.38 -7.84
CA PRO A 23 11.66 -2.83 -6.51
C PRO A 23 12.25 -3.84 -5.50
N TYR A 24 12.00 -5.13 -5.70
CA TYR A 24 12.40 -6.21 -4.81
C TYR A 24 13.73 -6.87 -5.20
N VAL A 25 14.23 -6.65 -6.42
CA VAL A 25 15.43 -7.33 -6.94
C VAL A 25 16.26 -6.36 -7.77
N VAL A 26 17.50 -6.17 -7.33
CA VAL A 26 18.52 -5.37 -8.03
C VAL A 26 19.72 -6.25 -8.37
N VAL A 27 20.23 -6.10 -9.58
CA VAL A 27 21.43 -6.79 -10.06
C VAL A 27 22.51 -5.74 -10.24
N SER A 28 23.52 -5.77 -9.39
CA SER A 28 24.66 -4.84 -9.41
C SER A 28 25.88 -5.45 -10.07
N ASN A 29 26.94 -4.65 -10.20
CA ASN A 29 28.21 -5.01 -10.81
C ASN A 29 28.75 -6.38 -10.33
N GLY A 30 29.24 -7.20 -11.28
CA GLY A 30 29.77 -8.54 -11.04
C GLY A 30 28.70 -9.62 -10.86
N SER A 31 27.53 -9.44 -11.47
CA SER A 31 26.36 -10.34 -11.33
C SER A 31 25.90 -10.54 -9.89
N ARG A 32 26.06 -9.52 -9.04
CA ARG A 32 25.68 -9.57 -7.63
C ARG A 32 24.21 -9.23 -7.49
N LEU A 33 23.44 -10.11 -6.85
CA LEU A 33 22.00 -9.92 -6.67
C LEU A 33 21.70 -9.44 -5.25
N SER A 34 20.87 -8.39 -5.15
CA SER A 34 20.32 -7.89 -3.90
C SER A 34 18.80 -8.07 -3.92
N LYS A 35 18.27 -8.73 -2.89
CA LYS A 35 16.83 -8.92 -2.68
C LYS A 35 16.36 -8.03 -1.55
N HIS A 36 15.30 -7.27 -1.79
CA HIS A 36 14.78 -6.29 -0.85
C HIS A 36 13.41 -6.72 -0.33
N ILE A 37 13.22 -6.60 0.98
CA ILE A 37 11.94 -6.80 1.67
C ILE A 37 11.51 -5.45 2.21
N TYR A 38 10.25 -5.11 1.99
CA TYR A 38 9.64 -3.85 2.40
C TYR A 38 8.51 -4.09 3.39
N ALA A 39 8.29 -3.13 4.29
CA ALA A 39 7.05 -2.95 5.04
C ALA A 39 6.39 -1.66 4.53
N GLY A 40 5.26 -1.78 3.81
CA GLY A 40 4.71 -0.64 3.07
C GLY A 40 5.69 -0.15 1.99
N SER A 41 6.00 1.15 1.98
CA SER A 41 7.03 1.75 1.08
C SER A 41 8.45 1.67 1.65
N GLN A 42 8.61 1.26 2.90
CA GLN A 42 9.89 1.34 3.58
C GLN A 42 10.68 0.03 3.41
N ARG A 43 11.93 0.13 2.96
CA ARG A 43 12.83 -1.03 2.90
C ARG A 43 13.23 -1.42 4.33
N ILE A 44 12.98 -2.67 4.69
CA ILE A 44 13.28 -3.19 6.04
C ILE A 44 14.40 -4.22 6.03
N VAL A 45 14.58 -4.97 4.93
CA VAL A 45 15.66 -5.96 4.81
C VAL A 45 16.25 -5.93 3.42
N SER A 46 17.58 -6.04 3.33
CA SER A 46 18.29 -6.40 2.09
C SER A 46 19.07 -7.67 2.32
N LYS A 47 18.92 -8.62 1.40
CA LYS A 47 19.64 -9.88 1.38
C LYS A 47 20.58 -9.91 0.19
N LEU A 48 21.84 -10.22 0.43
CA LEU A 48 22.85 -10.31 -0.62
C LEU A 48 23.03 -11.77 -1.02
N CYS A 49 23.03 -12.04 -2.33
CA CYS A 49 23.46 -13.33 -2.86
C CYS A 49 24.97 -13.31 -3.12
N ALA A 50 25.62 -14.46 -2.92
CA ALA A 50 27.06 -14.62 -3.13
C ALA A 50 27.50 -14.36 -4.58
N SER A 51 28.75 -13.96 -4.79
CA SER A 51 29.32 -13.80 -6.13
C SER A 51 29.51 -15.16 -6.81
N GLY A 52 29.02 -15.31 -8.05
CA GLY A 52 29.16 -16.55 -8.82
C GLY A 52 28.09 -17.61 -8.56
N SER A 53 27.15 -17.37 -7.63
CA SER A 53 25.93 -18.18 -7.58
C SER A 53 25.02 -17.76 -8.74
N SER A 54 24.89 -18.63 -9.74
CA SER A 54 23.77 -18.59 -10.68
C SER A 54 22.47 -18.44 -9.89
N PRO A 55 21.49 -17.65 -10.38
CA PRO A 55 20.26 -17.36 -9.65
C PRO A 55 19.55 -18.66 -9.33
N SER A 56 19.79 -19.19 -8.14
CA SER A 56 19.03 -20.27 -7.55
C SER A 56 17.72 -19.65 -7.11
N ASN A 57 16.87 -19.41 -8.12
CA ASN A 57 15.48 -19.01 -8.00
C ASN A 57 15.25 -17.72 -7.17
N PRO A 58 15.06 -16.54 -7.81
CA PRO A 58 14.75 -15.29 -7.10
C PRO A 58 13.46 -15.37 -6.23
N LEU A 59 12.67 -16.44 -6.39
CA LEU A 59 11.35 -16.63 -5.80
C LEU A 59 11.30 -17.55 -4.57
N ILE A 60 12.40 -18.14 -4.09
CA ILE A 60 12.35 -18.95 -2.86
C ILE A 60 12.67 -18.06 -1.66
N VAL A 61 11.64 -17.49 -1.03
CA VAL A 61 11.66 -17.33 0.43
C VAL A 61 11.62 -18.75 0.97
N ALA A 62 12.78 -19.31 1.33
CA ALA A 62 12.81 -20.66 1.87
C ALA A 62 12.02 -20.67 3.20
N LYS A 63 10.87 -21.36 3.17
CA LYS A 63 10.03 -21.77 4.30
C LYS A 63 9.74 -20.68 5.34
N ALA A 64 8.92 -19.70 4.96
CA ALA A 64 7.88 -19.22 5.86
C ALA A 64 6.55 -19.84 5.39
N ALA A 65 6.18 -20.96 6.00
CA ALA A 65 4.92 -21.71 5.88
C ALA A 65 4.16 -21.61 4.53
N GLU A 66 4.17 -22.70 3.77
CA GLU A 66 3.44 -22.98 2.50
C GLU A 66 1.91 -22.77 2.52
N SER A 67 1.32 -22.05 3.48
CA SER A 67 -0.13 -21.97 3.68
C SER A 67 -0.77 -20.61 3.38
N VAL A 68 -0.02 -19.57 3.01
CA VAL A 68 -0.55 -18.19 2.93
C VAL A 68 -0.47 -17.53 1.55
N VAL A 69 0.51 -17.87 0.70
CA VAL A 69 0.75 -17.14 -0.57
C VAL A 69 0.71 -18.08 -1.78
N ASN A 70 -0.20 -17.82 -2.73
CA ASN A 70 -0.33 -18.58 -3.97
C ASN A 70 0.68 -18.09 -5.02
N TYR A 71 1.88 -18.67 -4.99
CA TYR A 71 2.97 -18.32 -5.90
C TYR A 71 2.65 -18.59 -7.37
N THR A 72 1.83 -19.60 -7.65
CA THR A 72 1.36 -19.91 -9.01
C THR A 72 0.55 -18.75 -9.59
N ALA A 73 -0.37 -18.19 -8.81
CA ALA A 73 -1.17 -17.04 -9.24
C ALA A 73 -0.32 -15.78 -9.49
N LYS A 74 0.67 -15.51 -8.63
CA LYS A 74 1.60 -14.38 -8.80
C LYS A 74 2.47 -14.54 -10.05
N TYR A 75 2.94 -15.75 -10.33
CA TYR A 75 3.71 -16.04 -11.54
C TYR A 75 2.88 -15.81 -12.81
N THR A 76 1.63 -16.26 -12.81
CA THR A 76 0.69 -16.02 -13.92
C THR A 76 0.44 -14.53 -14.14
N ALA A 77 0.23 -13.75 -13.08
CA ALA A 77 0.03 -12.31 -13.16
C ALA A 77 1.26 -11.57 -13.71
N LEU A 78 2.47 -11.98 -13.30
CA LEU A 78 3.71 -11.42 -13.81
C LEU A 78 3.91 -11.71 -15.31
N LYS A 79 3.61 -12.93 -15.77
CA LYS A 79 3.65 -13.24 -17.21
C LYS A 79 2.70 -12.35 -18.00
N ALA A 80 1.50 -12.10 -17.46
CA ALA A 80 0.52 -11.22 -18.08
C ALA A 80 1.00 -9.76 -18.14
N SER A 81 1.62 -9.22 -17.07
CA SER A 81 2.15 -7.85 -17.08
C SER A 81 3.32 -7.66 -18.05
N VAL A 82 4.17 -8.69 -18.18
CA VAL A 82 5.26 -8.69 -19.16
C VAL A 82 4.69 -8.73 -20.58
N ALA A 83 3.72 -9.60 -20.85
CA ALA A 83 3.05 -9.65 -22.15
C ALA A 83 2.41 -8.29 -22.53
N ALA A 84 1.69 -7.66 -21.59
CA ALA A 84 1.09 -6.34 -21.80
C ALA A 84 2.13 -5.24 -22.10
N SER A 85 3.31 -5.31 -21.47
CA SER A 85 4.40 -4.39 -21.74
C SER A 85 4.96 -4.56 -23.15
N TYR A 86 5.06 -5.80 -23.65
CA TYR A 86 5.48 -6.08 -25.03
C TYR A 86 4.46 -5.58 -26.05
N ASP A 87 3.16 -5.78 -25.80
CA ASP A 87 2.08 -5.26 -26.63
C ASP A 87 2.10 -3.73 -26.72
N SER A 88 2.35 -3.04 -25.60
CA SER A 88 2.46 -1.57 -25.57
C SER A 88 3.63 -1.02 -26.41
N LEU A 89 4.65 -1.85 -26.64
CA LEU A 89 5.82 -1.53 -27.45
C LEU A 89 5.66 -1.96 -28.92
N GLY A 90 4.53 -2.55 -29.29
CA GLY A 90 4.29 -3.09 -30.63
C GLY A 90 5.16 -4.31 -30.96
N LEU A 91 5.69 -5.00 -29.94
CA LEU A 91 6.58 -6.14 -30.10
C LEU A 91 5.83 -7.45 -29.79
N PRO A 92 6.02 -8.52 -30.59
CA PRO A 92 5.36 -9.79 -30.31
C PRO A 92 5.93 -10.46 -29.06
N PHE A 93 5.06 -10.82 -28.12
CA PHE A 93 5.41 -11.64 -26.97
C PHE A 93 5.44 -13.13 -27.36
N LEU A 94 6.64 -13.71 -27.49
CA LEU A 94 6.83 -15.08 -28.03
C LEU A 94 6.60 -16.21 -27.02
N GLY A 95 6.20 -15.90 -25.78
CA GLY A 95 5.48 -16.80 -24.86
C GLY A 95 6.10 -18.12 -24.44
N THR A 96 7.32 -18.48 -24.85
CA THR A 96 7.94 -19.75 -24.47
C THR A 96 9.01 -19.54 -23.40
N ASP A 97 8.77 -20.10 -22.21
CA ASP A 97 9.84 -20.34 -21.24
C ASP A 97 10.89 -21.21 -21.96
N HIS A 98 12.18 -20.87 -21.83
CA HIS A 98 13.26 -21.60 -22.51
C HIS A 98 13.19 -23.09 -22.12
N ALA A 99 12.85 -23.97 -23.07
CA ALA A 99 12.70 -25.42 -22.85
C ALA A 99 14.05 -26.18 -22.82
N GLY A 100 15.16 -25.47 -22.96
CA GLY A 100 16.48 -26.04 -22.70
C GLY A 100 16.69 -26.18 -21.20
N SER A 101 17.34 -27.27 -20.78
CA SER A 101 17.95 -27.49 -19.47
C SER A 101 18.99 -26.40 -19.12
N GLY A 102 18.53 -25.17 -19.01
CA GLY A 102 19.30 -23.94 -18.80
C GLY A 102 18.81 -23.12 -17.61
N PHE A 103 17.81 -23.61 -16.87
CA PHE A 103 17.64 -23.27 -15.46
C PHE A 103 18.14 -24.47 -14.66
N TRP A 104 19.40 -24.40 -14.23
CA TRP A 104 20.04 -25.41 -13.38
C TRP A 104 19.09 -25.82 -12.24
N THR A 105 18.82 -27.12 -12.13
CA THR A 105 18.13 -27.69 -10.98
C THR A 105 18.99 -27.44 -9.74
N PRO A 106 18.44 -26.89 -8.64
CA PRO A 106 19.23 -26.55 -7.47
C PRO A 106 19.80 -27.82 -6.84
N THR A 107 21.12 -27.95 -6.89
CA THR A 107 21.87 -28.85 -6.02
C THR A 107 22.15 -28.10 -4.73
N ALA A 108 21.23 -28.22 -3.76
CA ALA A 108 21.24 -27.61 -2.42
C ALA A 108 21.27 -26.05 -2.38
N PRO A 109 20.58 -25.40 -1.42
CA PRO A 109 20.64 -23.95 -1.28
C PRO A 109 22.04 -23.55 -0.81
N THR A 110 22.78 -22.84 -1.66
CA THR A 110 23.86 -21.97 -1.16
C THR A 110 23.16 -20.75 -0.55
N ILE A 111 23.50 -20.47 0.70
CA ILE A 111 22.66 -19.74 1.66
C ILE A 111 22.64 -18.23 1.32
N GLU A 112 21.51 -17.55 1.54
CA GLU A 112 21.46 -16.08 1.67
C GLU A 112 22.18 -15.69 2.99
N ASP A 113 23.52 -15.78 3.01
CA ASP A 113 24.31 -15.69 4.25
C ASP A 113 24.33 -14.29 4.86
N ASP A 114 24.20 -13.25 4.03
CA ASP A 114 24.29 -11.85 4.46
C ASP A 114 22.93 -11.13 4.41
N GLN A 115 22.27 -11.05 5.56
CA GLN A 115 21.03 -10.30 5.75
C GLN A 115 21.26 -9.05 6.57
N TYR A 116 20.79 -7.92 6.04
CA TYR A 116 20.90 -6.60 6.66
C TYR A 116 19.53 -6.01 6.92
N PHE A 117 19.28 -5.62 8.17
CA PHE A 117 18.04 -5.01 8.65
C PHE A 117 18.24 -3.50 8.75
N TYR A 118 17.30 -2.74 8.21
CA TYR A 118 17.38 -1.28 8.12
C TYR A 118 16.49 -0.65 9.20
N HIS A 119 17.09 0.24 9.98
CA HIS A 119 16.41 1.04 11.00
C HIS A 119 16.45 2.50 10.55
N PRO A 120 15.32 3.06 10.10
CA PRO A 120 15.29 4.37 9.47
C PRO A 120 15.26 5.53 10.48
N ASP A 121 15.53 6.74 10.00
CA ASP A 121 15.17 7.98 10.67
C ASP A 121 13.69 8.38 10.40
N HIS A 122 13.30 9.58 10.84
CA HIS A 122 11.93 10.10 10.68
C HIS A 122 11.52 10.40 9.23
N LEU A 123 12.48 10.45 8.29
CA LEU A 123 12.25 10.63 6.86
C LEU A 123 12.31 9.32 6.08
N GLY A 124 12.61 8.21 6.74
CA GLY A 124 12.79 6.91 6.10
C GLY A 124 14.20 6.69 5.54
N SER A 125 15.16 7.55 5.85
CA SER A 125 16.57 7.35 5.48
C SER A 125 17.20 6.25 6.31
N SER A 126 18.09 5.46 5.73
CA SER A 126 18.82 4.43 6.46
C SER A 126 19.69 5.04 7.56
N SER A 127 19.40 4.80 8.84
CA SER A 127 20.21 5.33 9.94
C SER A 127 21.09 4.25 10.56
N LEU A 128 20.50 3.15 11.06
CA LEU A 128 21.26 2.02 11.57
C LEU A 128 20.99 0.79 10.70
N ILE A 129 22.03 0.02 10.43
CA ILE A 129 21.93 -1.24 9.70
C ILE A 129 22.51 -2.35 10.58
N THR A 130 21.76 -3.41 10.81
CA THR A 130 22.21 -4.56 11.64
C THR A 130 22.26 -5.85 10.81
N THR A 131 23.17 -6.75 11.16
CA THR A 131 23.20 -8.11 10.60
C THR A 131 22.07 -8.98 11.15
N LEU A 132 21.90 -10.20 10.62
CA LEU A 132 20.99 -11.21 11.17
C LEU A 132 21.21 -11.50 12.66
N GLY A 133 22.44 -11.40 13.15
CA GLY A 133 22.77 -11.57 14.56
C GLY A 133 22.41 -10.37 15.45
N GLY A 134 21.82 -9.30 14.89
CA GLY A 134 21.52 -8.06 15.62
C GLY A 134 22.76 -7.20 15.89
N VAL A 135 23.90 -7.51 15.28
CA VAL A 135 25.14 -6.73 15.42
C VAL A 135 25.07 -5.52 14.49
N LEU A 136 25.46 -4.35 14.97
CA LEU A 136 25.55 -3.14 14.15
C LEU A 136 26.56 -3.38 13.02
N ALA A 137 26.10 -3.25 11.77
CA ALA A 137 26.91 -3.37 10.57
C ALA A 137 27.36 -1.99 10.06
N GLN A 138 26.45 -1.03 10.06
CA GLN A 138 26.70 0.33 9.57
C GLN A 138 25.80 1.34 10.29
N HIS A 139 26.33 2.53 10.55
CA HIS A 139 25.65 3.70 11.08
C HIS A 139 25.83 4.87 10.11
N LEU A 140 24.72 5.53 9.79
CA LEU A 140 24.63 6.61 8.82
C LEU A 140 23.90 7.81 9.44
N GLU A 141 24.48 8.99 9.24
CA GLU A 141 23.82 10.27 9.48
C GLU A 141 23.94 11.16 8.26
N TYR A 142 22.99 12.07 8.09
CA TYR A 142 22.89 12.91 6.91
C TYR A 142 22.86 14.39 7.28
N LEU A 143 23.46 15.22 6.43
CA LEU A 143 23.10 16.63 6.33
C LEU A 143 21.68 16.76 5.76
N PRO A 144 21.00 17.91 5.96
CA PRO A 144 19.59 18.06 5.63
C PRO A 144 19.18 17.63 4.22
N PHE A 145 20.04 17.80 3.21
CA PHE A 145 19.76 17.48 1.81
C PHE A 145 20.25 16.09 1.37
N GLY A 146 20.65 15.25 2.32
CA GLY A 146 20.98 13.84 2.07
C GLY A 146 22.45 13.54 1.85
N GLU A 147 23.33 14.54 1.95
CA GLU A 147 24.77 14.29 1.98
C GLU A 147 25.11 13.49 3.24
N VAL A 148 25.89 12.43 3.07
CA VAL A 148 26.28 11.56 4.17
C VAL A 148 27.28 12.31 5.06
N PHE A 149 26.88 12.61 6.28
CA PHE A 149 27.73 13.24 7.29
C PHE A 149 28.54 12.21 8.06
N VAL A 150 27.92 11.09 8.44
CA VAL A 150 28.54 9.97 9.14
C VAL A 150 28.32 8.70 8.32
N ASP A 151 29.39 7.94 8.07
CA ASP A 151 29.36 6.57 7.53
C ASP A 151 30.33 5.71 8.34
N GLU A 152 29.83 5.17 9.44
CA GLU A 152 30.57 4.32 10.35
C GLU A 152 30.25 2.86 10.07
N ARG A 153 31.28 2.03 9.89
CA ARG A 153 31.13 0.61 9.55
C ARG A 153 31.81 -0.24 10.61
N ALA A 154 31.19 -1.39 10.90
CA ALA A 154 31.71 -2.32 11.91
C ALA A 154 33.14 -2.79 11.61
N THR A 155 33.46 -2.99 10.34
CA THR A 155 34.82 -3.26 9.85
C THR A 155 35.06 -2.53 8.53
N PRO A 156 36.33 -2.26 8.14
CA PRO A 156 36.65 -1.69 6.82
C PRO A 156 36.17 -2.57 5.65
N THR A 157 36.01 -3.87 5.89
CA THR A 157 35.52 -4.85 4.92
C THR A 157 34.00 -4.99 4.90
N THR A 158 33.29 -4.38 5.85
CA THR A 158 31.82 -4.40 5.90
C THR A 158 31.27 -3.62 4.72
N ARG A 159 30.40 -4.26 3.93
CA ARG A 159 29.80 -3.66 2.74
C ARG A 159 28.88 -2.51 3.14
N SER A 160 29.04 -1.37 2.47
CA SER A 160 28.08 -0.26 2.59
C SER A 160 26.76 -0.62 1.93
N THR A 161 25.67 -0.20 2.54
CA THR A 161 24.42 -0.10 1.78
C THR A 161 24.52 1.02 0.75
N PRO A 162 24.08 0.79 -0.50
CA PRO A 162 23.90 1.86 -1.47
C PRO A 162 22.59 2.62 -1.22
N TYR A 163 21.67 2.09 -0.40
CA TYR A 163 20.39 2.72 -0.09
C TYR A 163 20.49 3.58 1.16
N LYS A 164 20.54 4.89 0.97
CA LYS A 164 20.91 5.85 2.02
C LYS A 164 19.76 6.83 2.30
N PHE A 165 19.90 8.10 1.94
CA PHE A 165 18.89 9.14 2.18
C PHE A 165 17.54 8.79 1.54
N ASN A 166 16.44 8.93 2.30
CA ASN A 166 15.07 8.56 1.92
C ASN A 166 14.92 7.13 1.37
N ALA A 167 15.83 6.23 1.77
CA ALA A 167 16.00 4.88 1.24
C ALA A 167 16.20 4.81 -0.29
N LYS A 168 16.58 5.92 -0.93
CA LYS A 168 16.95 5.96 -2.34
C LYS A 168 18.40 5.53 -2.52
N GLU A 169 18.68 4.97 -3.70
CA GLU A 169 20.02 4.51 -4.01
C GLU A 169 20.93 5.70 -4.28
N LEU A 170 22.04 5.78 -3.56
CA LEU A 170 23.17 6.62 -3.89
C LEU A 170 24.03 5.85 -4.88
N ASP A 171 24.07 6.33 -6.11
CA ASP A 171 24.99 5.87 -7.15
C ASP A 171 26.41 6.30 -6.75
N GLU A 172 27.30 5.32 -6.51
CA GLU A 172 28.66 5.58 -6.02
C GLU A 172 29.55 6.20 -7.10
N GLU A 173 29.29 5.91 -8.38
CA GLU A 173 30.04 6.42 -9.51
C GLU A 173 29.76 7.90 -9.77
N THR A 174 28.52 8.35 -9.54
CA THR A 174 28.11 9.74 -9.79
C THR A 174 27.97 10.57 -8.52
N GLY A 175 27.78 9.94 -7.36
CA GLY A 175 27.47 10.61 -6.10
C GLY A 175 26.05 11.16 -6.03
N LEU A 176 25.14 10.67 -6.88
CA LEU A 176 23.77 11.17 -7.01
C LEU A 176 22.75 10.16 -6.48
N TYR A 177 21.65 10.65 -5.93
CA TYR A 177 20.54 9.78 -5.54
C TYR A 177 19.57 9.55 -6.69
N TYR A 178 19.28 8.29 -6.99
CA TYR A 178 18.26 7.94 -7.97
C TYR A 178 16.86 7.88 -7.34
N TYR A 179 15.98 8.81 -7.74
CA TYR A 179 14.59 8.91 -7.26
C TYR A 179 13.56 8.33 -8.25
N GLY A 180 14.01 7.67 -9.31
CA GLY A 180 13.14 7.17 -10.37
C GLY A 180 12.99 8.19 -11.51
N ALA A 181 12.30 9.29 -11.24
CA ALA A 181 12.03 10.32 -12.25
C ALA A 181 13.21 11.27 -12.47
N ARG A 182 14.04 11.50 -11.44
CA ARG A 182 15.17 12.44 -11.44
C ARG A 182 16.31 11.93 -10.58
N TYR A 183 17.48 12.53 -10.78
CA TYR A 183 18.65 12.37 -9.91
C TYR A 183 18.79 13.61 -9.01
N LEU A 184 18.93 13.39 -7.70
CA LEU A 184 19.21 14.43 -6.72
C LEU A 184 20.72 14.49 -6.48
N ASP A 185 21.29 15.69 -6.60
CA ASP A 185 22.64 15.96 -6.11
C ASP A 185 22.56 16.43 -4.65
N PRO A 186 23.00 15.60 -3.68
CA PRO A 186 22.91 15.95 -2.26
C PRO A 186 23.88 17.06 -1.85
N ARG A 187 24.99 17.25 -2.59
CA ARG A 187 26.00 18.29 -2.31
C ARG A 187 25.53 19.65 -2.80
N LEU A 188 24.95 19.69 -3.99
CA LEU A 188 24.35 20.90 -4.53
C LEU A 188 22.96 21.19 -3.96
N SER A 189 22.35 20.21 -3.28
CA SER A 189 20.99 20.31 -2.73
C SER A 189 19.91 20.53 -3.80
N LEU A 190 20.16 20.09 -5.03
CA LEU A 190 19.34 20.35 -6.21
C LEU A 190 19.12 19.07 -7.03
N TRP A 191 18.00 19.02 -7.73
CA TRP A 191 17.80 18.08 -8.82
C TRP A 191 18.80 18.36 -9.95
N LEU A 192 19.29 17.31 -10.59
CA LEU A 192 20.19 17.43 -11.74
C LEU A 192 19.46 17.85 -13.02
N SER A 193 18.17 17.54 -13.12
CA SER A 193 17.32 17.89 -14.26
C SER A 193 16.16 18.80 -13.85
N VAL A 194 15.71 19.60 -14.81
CA VAL A 194 14.49 20.42 -14.70
C VAL A 194 13.34 19.52 -14.28
N ASP A 195 12.59 19.94 -13.26
CA ASP A 195 11.33 19.31 -12.91
C ASP A 195 10.44 19.20 -14.16
N PRO A 196 10.00 18.01 -14.58
CA PRO A 196 9.05 17.87 -15.69
C PRO A 196 7.77 18.70 -15.51
N LEU A 197 7.49 19.13 -14.28
CA LEU A 197 6.36 19.97 -13.88
C LEU A 197 6.78 21.40 -13.50
N ALA A 198 8.00 21.83 -13.82
CA ALA A 198 8.56 23.14 -13.46
C ALA A 198 7.64 24.32 -13.80
N GLU A 199 6.98 24.27 -14.97
CA GLU A 199 6.04 25.32 -15.42
C GLU A 199 4.83 25.48 -14.49
N LYS A 200 4.47 24.44 -13.72
CA LYS A 200 3.42 24.48 -12.69
C LYS A 200 3.87 25.19 -11.42
N TYR A 201 5.15 25.48 -11.28
CA TYR A 201 5.75 26.10 -10.11
C TYR A 201 6.50 27.41 -10.41
N PRO A 202 5.85 28.46 -10.94
CA PRO A 202 6.53 29.70 -11.37
C PRO A 202 7.18 30.55 -10.22
N GLY A 203 7.22 30.04 -8.99
CA GLY A 203 7.87 30.66 -7.83
C GLY A 203 8.83 29.73 -7.07
N VAL A 204 9.10 28.54 -7.61
CA VAL A 204 10.08 27.59 -7.08
C VAL A 204 11.04 27.29 -8.22
N GLY A 205 12.35 27.36 -7.98
CA GLY A 205 13.32 27.03 -9.02
C GLY A 205 13.11 25.61 -9.52
N SER A 206 13.19 25.39 -10.83
CA SER A 206 12.91 24.09 -11.48
C SER A 206 13.80 22.94 -11.01
N TYR A 207 14.84 23.24 -10.24
CA TYR A 207 15.81 22.28 -9.71
C TYR A 207 15.70 22.12 -8.18
N VAL A 208 14.80 22.86 -7.52
CA VAL A 208 14.74 22.91 -6.06
C VAL A 208 14.17 21.60 -5.49
N TYR A 209 14.91 21.01 -4.55
CA TYR A 209 14.48 19.84 -3.81
C TYR A 209 13.62 20.24 -2.59
N CYS A 210 12.44 19.62 -2.43
CA CYS A 210 11.57 19.77 -1.25
C CYS A 210 11.27 21.23 -0.83
N VAL A 211 11.20 22.17 -1.79
CA VAL A 211 11.02 23.61 -1.54
C VAL A 211 12.03 24.15 -0.51
N ASN A 212 13.27 23.64 -0.55
CA ASN A 212 14.34 23.93 0.40
C ASN A 212 14.06 23.55 1.86
N ASN A 213 13.14 22.61 2.14
CA ASN A 213 12.91 22.10 3.49
C ASN A 213 12.87 20.54 3.55
N PRO A 214 14.02 19.90 3.31
CA PRO A 214 14.14 18.43 3.26
C PRO A 214 14.11 17.76 4.65
N VAL A 215 14.21 18.53 5.74
CA VAL A 215 14.07 18.01 7.12
C VAL A 215 12.62 17.66 7.44
N ARG A 216 11.68 18.31 6.73
CA ARG A 216 10.23 18.18 6.94
C ARG A 216 9.54 17.44 5.82
N TYR A 217 9.96 17.61 4.56
CA TYR A 217 9.31 17.05 3.41
C TYR A 217 10.18 15.99 2.74
N VAL A 218 9.55 14.90 2.35
CA VAL A 218 10.10 13.85 1.48
C VAL A 218 9.30 13.92 0.17
N ASP A 219 9.90 13.57 -0.96
CA ASP A 219 9.21 13.36 -2.24
C ASP A 219 9.19 11.84 -2.56
N PRO A 220 8.17 11.08 -2.12
CA PRO A 220 8.23 9.62 -2.13
C PRO A 220 7.66 9.02 -3.42
N THR A 221 6.59 9.62 -3.96
CA THR A 221 5.89 9.25 -5.22
C THR A 221 5.10 10.40 -5.89
N GLY A 222 4.84 11.50 -5.18
CA GLY A 222 4.00 12.63 -5.61
C GLY A 222 2.51 12.32 -5.79
N GLU A 223 1.73 12.04 -4.72
CA GLU A 223 0.23 12.01 -4.58
C GLU A 223 -0.21 12.23 -3.10
N ASP A 224 -1.19 13.10 -2.78
CA ASP A 224 -1.25 13.68 -1.41
C ASP A 224 -2.61 14.21 -0.84
N TRP A 225 -2.70 14.34 0.51
CA TRP A 225 -3.86 14.90 1.23
C TRP A 225 -3.88 16.44 1.27
N TYR A 226 -5.09 16.99 1.40
CA TYR A 226 -5.32 18.40 1.66
C TYR A 226 -6.53 18.68 2.55
N GLU A 227 -6.56 19.87 3.15
CA GLU A 227 -7.70 20.47 3.84
C GLU A 227 -8.40 21.44 2.90
N ALA A 228 -9.68 21.23 2.59
CA ALA A 228 -10.49 22.13 1.78
C ALA A 228 -10.78 23.44 2.53
N ALA A 229 -11.28 24.46 1.84
CA ALA A 229 -11.58 25.77 2.42
C ALA A 229 -12.62 25.73 3.56
N ASP A 230 -13.47 24.70 3.60
CA ASP A 230 -14.44 24.44 4.66
C ASP A 230 -13.84 23.69 5.88
N GLY A 231 -12.51 23.52 5.91
CA GLY A 231 -11.76 22.88 7.00
C GLY A 231 -11.76 21.35 6.95
N THR A 232 -12.32 20.75 5.91
CA THR A 232 -12.42 19.28 5.81
C THR A 232 -11.26 18.65 5.07
N LYS A 233 -10.86 17.45 5.49
CA LYS A 233 -9.70 16.75 4.94
C LYS A 233 -10.10 15.79 3.85
N GLN A 234 -9.50 15.95 2.69
CA GLN A 234 -9.80 15.21 1.47
C GLN A 234 -8.52 14.61 0.89
N PHE A 235 -8.70 13.46 0.25
CA PHE A 235 -7.67 12.82 -0.55
C PHE A 235 -8.08 12.92 -2.01
N ASP A 236 -7.15 13.39 -2.83
CA ASP A 236 -7.30 13.37 -4.28
C ASP A 236 -5.95 12.92 -4.83
N GLN A 237 -5.96 11.80 -5.55
CA GLN A 237 -4.76 11.28 -6.19
C GLN A 237 -4.15 12.30 -7.13
N ASN A 238 -4.91 13.27 -7.64
CA ASN A 238 -4.40 14.31 -8.53
C ASN A 238 -3.84 15.54 -7.80
N VAL A 239 -4.05 15.68 -6.48
CA VAL A 239 -3.50 16.78 -5.67
C VAL A 239 -2.12 16.38 -5.16
N LYS A 240 -1.10 17.13 -5.56
CA LYS A 240 0.31 16.85 -5.27
C LYS A 240 0.98 18.00 -4.50
N SER A 241 0.29 19.14 -4.41
CA SER A 241 0.80 20.36 -3.81
C SER A 241 -0.31 21.39 -3.52
N GLN A 242 0.05 22.46 -2.80
CA GLN A 242 -0.85 23.59 -2.53
C GLN A 242 -1.41 24.27 -3.79
N LYS A 243 -0.77 24.13 -4.95
CA LYS A 243 -1.17 24.79 -6.21
C LYS A 243 -2.25 24.03 -6.98
N ASP A 244 -2.41 22.74 -6.70
CA ASP A 244 -3.49 21.93 -7.26
C ASP A 244 -4.84 22.29 -6.62
N LEU A 245 -4.80 23.05 -5.52
CA LEU A 245 -5.96 23.51 -4.79
C LEU A 245 -6.33 24.94 -5.22
N LYS A 246 -7.55 25.10 -5.72
CA LYS A 246 -8.15 26.43 -5.93
C LYS A 246 -8.36 27.18 -4.60
N SER A 247 -8.49 26.44 -3.51
CA SER A 247 -8.69 26.94 -2.15
C SER A 247 -8.43 25.82 -1.14
N GLY A 248 -8.01 26.15 0.09
CA GLY A 248 -7.67 25.16 1.12
C GLY A 248 -6.17 25.11 1.40
N LYS A 249 -5.74 24.12 2.17
CA LYS A 249 -4.37 23.93 2.64
C LYS A 249 -3.89 22.51 2.36
N TYR A 250 -2.78 22.38 1.66
CA TYR A 250 -2.13 21.10 1.43
C TYR A 250 -1.55 20.50 2.72
N LEU A 251 -1.70 19.18 2.91
CA LEU A 251 -1.29 18.45 4.11
C LEU A 251 -0.17 17.42 3.87
N GLY A 252 -0.07 16.85 2.66
CA GLY A 252 0.94 15.85 2.29
C GLY A 252 0.40 14.41 2.21
N GLU A 253 1.19 13.46 1.73
CA GLU A 253 0.82 12.06 1.47
C GLU A 253 0.29 11.33 2.68
N SER A 254 0.71 11.73 3.86
CA SER A 254 0.19 11.23 5.13
C SER A 254 0.13 12.39 6.09
N TYR A 255 -0.90 12.38 6.91
CA TYR A 255 -1.16 13.46 7.85
C TYR A 255 -1.61 12.86 9.19
N LEU A 256 -0.94 13.27 10.26
CA LEU A 256 -1.28 12.85 11.61
C LEU A 256 -2.06 13.97 12.28
N GLU A 257 -3.25 13.62 12.78
CA GLU A 257 -3.96 14.45 13.73
C GLU A 257 -4.33 13.65 14.97
N ARG A 258 -4.72 14.38 16.01
CA ARG A 258 -5.10 13.75 17.27
C ARG A 258 -6.28 12.79 17.05
N GLY A 259 -6.00 11.49 17.13
CA GLY A 259 -7.00 10.42 17.02
C GLY A 259 -7.28 9.93 15.60
N ALA A 260 -6.58 10.45 14.58
CA ALA A 260 -6.69 9.97 13.21
C ALA A 260 -5.34 9.97 12.48
N THR A 261 -5.07 8.92 11.72
CA THR A 261 -3.91 8.80 10.84
C THR A 261 -4.40 8.72 9.40
N TYR A 262 -4.16 9.78 8.63
CA TYR A 262 -4.43 9.86 7.20
C TYR A 262 -3.26 9.25 6.44
N ARG A 263 -3.54 8.27 5.59
CA ARG A 263 -2.53 7.42 4.97
C ARG A 263 -2.41 7.69 3.48
N LYS A 264 -1.25 7.39 2.91
CA LYS A 264 -0.92 7.57 1.48
C LYS A 264 -1.85 6.88 0.48
N ASP A 265 -2.57 5.85 0.91
CA ASP A 265 -3.53 5.13 0.07
C ASP A 265 -4.92 5.79 0.08
N GLY A 266 -5.08 6.93 0.75
CA GLY A 266 -6.36 7.61 0.91
C GLY A 266 -7.22 7.05 2.06
N SER A 267 -6.75 6.03 2.77
CA SER A 267 -7.45 5.48 3.94
C SER A 267 -7.15 6.30 5.21
N ILE A 268 -8.00 6.15 6.22
CA ILE A 268 -7.85 6.84 7.49
C ILE A 268 -8.01 5.83 8.63
N MET A 269 -7.02 5.78 9.52
CA MET A 269 -7.11 5.00 10.76
C MET A 269 -7.56 5.90 11.90
N TYR A 270 -8.76 5.69 12.41
CA TYR A 270 -9.29 6.39 13.58
C TYR A 270 -9.09 5.55 14.85
N THR A 271 -8.75 6.21 15.95
CA THR A 271 -8.77 5.59 17.29
C THR A 271 -10.16 5.60 17.92
N SER A 272 -11.11 6.30 17.30
CA SER A 272 -12.41 6.67 17.86
C SER A 272 -13.53 6.34 16.88
N GLU A 273 -14.49 5.54 17.32
CA GLU A 273 -15.64 5.13 16.49
C GLU A 273 -16.46 6.33 16.03
N LYS A 274 -16.78 7.27 16.93
CA LYS A 274 -17.62 8.42 16.62
C LYS A 274 -17.03 9.31 15.52
N ASP A 275 -15.70 9.48 15.53
CA ASP A 275 -15.01 10.35 14.57
C ASP A 275 -14.96 9.68 13.19
N ALA A 276 -14.77 8.35 13.16
CA ALA A 276 -14.89 7.56 11.94
C ALA A 276 -16.30 7.61 11.34
N TYR A 277 -17.34 7.45 12.17
CA TYR A 277 -18.74 7.51 11.71
C TYR A 277 -19.10 8.89 11.18
N LYS A 278 -18.65 9.95 11.86
CA LYS A 278 -18.84 11.31 11.39
C LYS A 278 -18.16 11.53 10.03
N ARG A 279 -16.94 11.00 9.85
CA ARG A 279 -16.24 11.06 8.55
C ARG A 279 -16.96 10.31 7.43
N ILE A 280 -17.48 9.11 7.70
CA ILE A 280 -18.28 8.33 6.74
C ILE A 280 -19.54 9.12 6.36
N TRP A 281 -20.24 9.67 7.35
CA TRP A 281 -21.47 10.42 7.13
C TRP A 281 -21.26 11.72 6.35
N ASP A 282 -20.35 12.58 6.82
CA ASP A 282 -20.15 13.91 6.23
C ASP A 282 -19.65 13.81 4.78
N ASN A 283 -18.76 12.86 4.49
CA ASN A 283 -18.23 12.69 3.14
C ASN A 283 -19.25 12.06 2.20
N GLY A 284 -20.06 11.12 2.70
CA GLY A 284 -21.15 10.54 1.94
C GLY A 284 -22.22 11.56 1.57
N ILE A 285 -22.55 12.50 2.46
CA ILE A 285 -23.43 13.64 2.14
C ILE A 285 -22.79 14.53 1.06
N ARG A 286 -21.53 14.88 1.26
CA ARG A 286 -20.81 15.82 0.39
C ARG A 286 -20.72 15.31 -1.04
N ASN A 287 -20.29 14.06 -1.19
CA ASN A 287 -19.97 13.49 -2.49
C ASN A 287 -21.15 12.72 -3.10
N LYS A 288 -22.23 12.53 -2.33
CA LYS A 288 -23.30 11.59 -2.65
C LYS A 288 -22.71 10.21 -2.98
N SER A 289 -21.90 9.69 -2.07
CA SER A 289 -21.21 8.41 -2.29
C SER A 289 -21.32 7.51 -1.07
N GLU A 290 -21.21 6.21 -1.31
CA GLU A 290 -21.03 5.24 -0.24
C GLU A 290 -19.58 5.29 0.26
N GLU A 291 -19.43 5.36 1.57
CA GLU A 291 -18.19 5.44 2.32
C GLU A 291 -18.15 4.24 3.26
N MET A 292 -17.06 3.48 3.22
CA MET A 292 -16.95 2.25 3.98
C MET A 292 -15.86 2.35 5.05
N GLY A 293 -16.10 1.70 6.18
CA GLY A 293 -15.12 1.45 7.21
C GLY A 293 -15.18 0.04 7.79
N ALA A 294 -14.12 -0.36 8.46
CA ALA A 294 -13.97 -1.63 9.14
C ALA A 294 -13.70 -1.40 10.63
N LEU A 295 -14.55 -1.98 11.48
CA LEU A 295 -14.37 -1.94 12.92
C LEU A 295 -13.31 -2.97 13.32
N LEU A 296 -12.16 -2.50 13.79
CA LEU A 296 -11.03 -3.38 14.09
C LEU A 296 -11.11 -3.95 15.51
N SER A 297 -10.63 -5.17 15.64
CA SER A 297 -10.62 -5.93 16.90
C SER A 297 -9.68 -5.33 17.96
N ASP A 298 -8.62 -4.64 17.55
CA ASP A 298 -7.63 -3.97 18.38
C ASP A 298 -8.09 -2.63 18.97
N GLY A 299 -9.24 -2.12 18.52
CA GLY A 299 -9.81 -0.86 19.02
C GLY A 299 -9.93 0.25 17.97
N GLY A 300 -9.24 0.16 16.84
CA GLY A 300 -9.32 1.16 15.76
C GLY A 300 -10.55 1.03 14.85
N VAL A 301 -10.73 2.02 13.99
CA VAL A 301 -11.63 1.96 12.83
C VAL A 301 -10.84 2.36 11.59
N LEU A 302 -10.74 1.46 10.62
CA LEU A 302 -10.14 1.75 9.33
C LEU A 302 -11.24 2.26 8.39
N VAL A 303 -11.21 3.54 8.02
CA VAL A 303 -12.07 4.09 6.98
C VAL A 303 -11.33 3.96 5.65
N LEU A 304 -11.98 3.36 4.65
CA LEU A 304 -11.38 3.07 3.36
C LEU A 304 -11.28 4.33 2.49
N PRO A 305 -10.42 4.30 1.45
CA PRO A 305 -10.30 5.41 0.53
C PRO A 305 -11.63 5.72 -0.16
N SER A 306 -11.85 7.00 -0.45
CA SER A 306 -13.13 7.50 -0.98
C SER A 306 -12.97 8.28 -2.29
N TYR A 307 -11.91 7.99 -3.05
CA TYR A 307 -11.61 8.73 -4.28
C TYR A 307 -12.38 8.22 -5.51
N ASN A 308 -12.94 7.01 -5.48
CA ASN A 308 -13.83 6.51 -6.53
C ASN A 308 -15.29 6.77 -6.13
N ARG A 309 -15.78 7.98 -6.43
CA ARG A 309 -17.04 8.54 -5.92
C ARG A 309 -18.27 8.00 -6.67
N SER A 310 -18.62 6.75 -6.42
CA SER A 310 -19.84 6.13 -6.96
C SER A 310 -21.00 6.15 -5.94
N GLU A 311 -22.21 6.41 -6.42
CA GLU A 311 -23.46 6.23 -5.65
C GLU A 311 -23.77 4.74 -5.41
N ASP A 312 -23.23 3.85 -6.25
CA ASP A 312 -23.72 2.47 -6.40
C ASP A 312 -22.66 1.39 -6.12
N SER A 313 -21.41 1.75 -5.81
CA SER A 313 -20.35 0.75 -5.58
C SER A 313 -19.20 1.27 -4.71
N TYR A 314 -18.79 0.43 -3.74
CA TYR A 314 -17.60 0.59 -2.90
C TYR A 314 -16.55 -0.50 -3.18
N ASP A 315 -16.42 -0.97 -4.43
CA ASP A 315 -15.49 -2.06 -4.78
C ASP A 315 -14.10 -1.89 -4.14
N LEU A 316 -13.81 -2.74 -3.16
CA LEU A 316 -12.56 -2.73 -2.42
C LEU A 316 -11.34 -2.79 -3.35
N THR A 317 -11.46 -3.47 -4.49
CA THR A 317 -10.35 -3.69 -5.41
C THR A 317 -9.95 -2.43 -6.17
N ASP A 318 -10.88 -1.48 -6.37
CA ASP A 318 -10.58 -0.15 -6.92
C ASP A 318 -9.62 0.64 -6.03
N TYR A 319 -9.59 0.29 -4.75
CA TYR A 319 -8.76 0.90 -3.73
C TYR A 319 -7.51 0.08 -3.40
N GLY A 320 -7.28 -1.03 -4.10
CA GLY A 320 -6.22 -1.99 -3.79
C GLY A 320 -6.49 -2.81 -2.53
N TYR A 321 -7.71 -2.76 -1.99
CA TYR A 321 -8.12 -3.56 -0.84
C TYR A 321 -8.73 -4.89 -1.28
N SER A 322 -8.65 -5.88 -0.40
CA SER A 322 -9.31 -7.17 -0.56
C SER A 322 -9.84 -7.68 0.78
N VAL A 323 -10.52 -8.83 0.75
CA VAL A 323 -11.02 -9.47 1.96
C VAL A 323 -10.51 -10.89 2.06
N ASN A 324 -9.90 -11.22 3.19
CA ASN A 324 -9.46 -12.57 3.54
C ASN A 324 -10.25 -13.05 4.75
N LYS A 325 -11.11 -14.06 4.58
CA LYS A 325 -11.91 -14.65 5.67
C LYS A 325 -12.66 -13.60 6.53
N GLY A 326 -13.22 -12.58 5.86
CA GLY A 326 -13.92 -11.47 6.52
C GLY A 326 -13.03 -10.41 7.15
N ASN A 327 -11.72 -10.45 6.96
CA ASN A 327 -10.78 -9.41 7.38
C ASN A 327 -10.39 -8.57 6.17
N ILE A 328 -10.38 -7.24 6.34
CA ILE A 328 -9.88 -6.33 5.32
C ILE A 328 -8.37 -6.51 5.17
N VAL A 329 -7.90 -6.55 3.93
CA VAL A 329 -6.49 -6.63 3.58
C VAL A 329 -6.17 -5.43 2.69
N ASP A 330 -5.17 -4.62 3.05
CA ASP A 330 -4.76 -3.50 2.20
C ASP A 330 -3.87 -3.94 1.03
N ALA A 331 -3.53 -2.98 0.16
CA ALA A 331 -2.69 -3.22 -1.01
C ALA A 331 -1.28 -3.74 -0.67
N ALA A 332 -0.82 -3.51 0.56
CA ALA A 332 0.46 -4.03 1.06
C ALA A 332 0.35 -5.45 1.63
N GLY A 333 -0.85 -6.03 1.66
CA GLY A 333 -1.12 -7.35 2.21
C GLY A 333 -1.27 -7.36 3.73
N VAL A 334 -1.39 -6.19 4.38
CA VAL A 334 -1.63 -6.12 5.83
C VAL A 334 -3.08 -6.50 6.10
N GLU A 335 -3.27 -7.56 6.89
CA GLU A 335 -4.59 -8.04 7.27
C GLU A 335 -5.06 -7.40 8.58
N TYR A 336 -6.17 -6.67 8.50
CA TYR A 336 -6.81 -6.03 9.63
C TYR A 336 -7.89 -6.94 10.21
N GLN A 337 -7.67 -7.41 11.43
CA GLN A 337 -8.64 -8.25 12.12
C GLN A 337 -9.95 -7.48 12.37
N THR A 338 -10.95 -7.79 11.55
CA THR A 338 -12.19 -7.02 11.40
C THR A 338 -13.32 -7.67 12.18
N LEU A 339 -14.01 -6.91 13.03
CA LEU A 339 -15.18 -7.37 13.78
C LEU A 339 -16.46 -7.24 12.94
N ALA A 340 -16.57 -6.14 12.21
CA ALA A 340 -17.71 -5.77 11.39
C ALA A 340 -17.28 -4.73 10.35
N THR A 341 -18.08 -4.56 9.31
CA THR A 341 -17.95 -3.44 8.39
C THR A 341 -19.12 -2.48 8.59
N VAL A 342 -18.92 -1.23 8.20
CA VAL A 342 -19.91 -0.17 8.28
C VAL A 342 -19.81 0.67 7.03
N HIS A 343 -20.94 1.02 6.43
CA HIS A 343 -21.00 2.00 5.35
C HIS A 343 -22.28 2.82 5.44
N ASN A 344 -22.38 3.89 4.65
CA ASN A 344 -23.59 4.68 4.52
C ASN A 344 -24.32 4.39 3.20
N HIS A 345 -25.63 4.61 3.21
CA HIS A 345 -26.46 4.68 2.00
C HIS A 345 -26.97 6.12 1.80
N PRO A 346 -26.41 6.89 0.83
CA PRO A 346 -26.88 8.23 0.48
C PRO A 346 -28.35 8.27 0.06
N SER A 347 -28.85 7.20 -0.56
CA SER A 347 -30.26 7.07 -0.95
C SER A 347 -31.23 6.93 0.23
N GLY A 348 -30.71 6.71 1.45
CA GLY A 348 -31.52 6.55 2.66
C GLY A 348 -32.18 5.19 2.82
N ASN A 349 -31.90 4.24 1.91
CA ASN A 349 -32.44 2.88 1.97
C ASN A 349 -31.67 1.99 2.95
N GLY A 350 -32.32 0.94 3.45
CA GLY A 350 -31.66 -0.12 4.23
C GLY A 350 -30.75 -1.02 3.39
N PRO A 351 -30.26 -2.14 3.95
CA PRO A 351 -29.31 -2.99 3.27
C PRO A 351 -29.86 -3.53 1.95
N SER A 352 -29.04 -3.57 0.91
CA SER A 352 -29.36 -4.09 -0.41
C SER A 352 -29.32 -5.62 -0.44
N PHE A 353 -30.17 -6.22 -1.28
CA PHE A 353 -30.39 -7.68 -1.32
C PHE A 353 -29.91 -8.34 -2.62
N TYR A 354 -29.23 -7.60 -3.49
CA TYR A 354 -28.81 -8.09 -4.80
C TYR A 354 -27.66 -9.09 -4.70
N THR A 355 -27.66 -10.09 -5.59
CA THR A 355 -26.69 -11.18 -5.64
C THR A 355 -25.98 -11.24 -7.00
N GLY A 356 -24.67 -11.47 -7.01
CA GLY A 356 -23.92 -11.81 -8.23
C GLY A 356 -22.91 -10.76 -8.74
N ASP A 357 -22.92 -9.54 -8.20
CA ASP A 357 -21.91 -8.51 -8.48
C ASP A 357 -20.74 -8.54 -7.49
N GLY A 358 -20.95 -9.06 -6.28
CA GLY A 358 -19.93 -9.10 -5.22
C GLY A 358 -19.87 -7.85 -4.34
N TYR A 359 -20.75 -6.86 -4.59
CA TYR A 359 -20.69 -5.52 -3.99
C TYR A 359 -22.00 -5.09 -3.31
N GLY A 360 -23.15 -5.67 -3.65
CA GLY A 360 -24.36 -5.49 -2.85
C GLY A 360 -24.22 -6.06 -1.43
N ASP A 361 -24.92 -5.52 -0.44
CA ASP A 361 -24.68 -5.82 0.99
C ASP A 361 -24.85 -7.30 1.33
N LEU A 362 -25.84 -7.96 0.73
CA LEU A 362 -26.02 -9.40 0.86
C LEU A 362 -24.86 -10.19 0.23
N SER A 363 -24.40 -9.78 -0.95
CA SER A 363 -23.24 -10.40 -1.61
C SER A 363 -21.97 -10.20 -0.76
N PHE A 364 -21.77 -9.00 -0.23
CA PHE A 364 -20.63 -8.68 0.60
C PHE A 364 -20.66 -9.46 1.92
N ALA A 365 -21.80 -9.48 2.61
CA ALA A 365 -21.99 -10.21 3.86
C ALA A 365 -21.84 -11.74 3.71
N SER A 366 -22.17 -12.29 2.54
CA SER A 366 -22.11 -13.74 2.30
C SER A 366 -20.77 -14.21 1.76
N PHE A 367 -20.18 -13.49 0.80
CA PHE A 367 -18.95 -13.91 0.12
C PHE A 367 -17.68 -13.33 0.74
N LYS A 368 -17.73 -12.10 1.24
CA LYS A 368 -16.55 -11.39 1.74
C LYS A 368 -16.46 -11.49 3.25
N THR A 369 -17.55 -11.24 3.97
CA THR A 369 -17.60 -11.13 5.43
C THR A 369 -18.58 -12.12 6.09
N PRO A 370 -18.53 -13.43 5.76
CA PRO A 370 -19.46 -14.40 6.31
C PRO A 370 -19.49 -14.38 7.85
N TYR A 371 -20.69 -14.41 8.41
CA TYR A 371 -20.98 -14.35 9.85
C TYR A 371 -20.59 -13.06 10.57
N LYS A 372 -20.09 -12.04 9.86
CA LYS A 372 -19.84 -10.71 10.40
C LYS A 372 -20.95 -9.76 9.94
N PRO A 373 -21.40 -8.84 10.80
CA PRO A 373 -22.42 -7.89 10.40
C PRO A 373 -21.82 -6.82 9.48
N VAL A 374 -22.59 -6.46 8.46
CA VAL A 374 -22.38 -5.27 7.63
C VAL A 374 -23.41 -4.24 8.09
N TYR A 375 -22.95 -3.18 8.75
CA TYR A 375 -23.80 -2.09 9.23
C TYR A 375 -24.01 -1.05 8.15
N VAL A 376 -25.25 -0.58 8.02
CA VAL A 376 -25.64 0.47 7.09
C VAL A 376 -26.17 1.66 7.90
N ILE A 377 -25.52 2.80 7.71
CA ILE A 377 -25.96 4.11 8.20
C ILE A 377 -26.86 4.72 7.11
N GLN A 378 -28.17 4.72 7.32
CA GLN A 378 -29.13 5.19 6.32
C GLN A 378 -29.25 6.71 6.39
N MET A 379 -28.97 7.40 5.28
CA MET A 379 -29.08 8.86 5.19
C MET A 379 -30.51 9.35 4.92
N ASN A 380 -31.50 8.72 5.55
CA ASN A 380 -32.90 9.18 5.53
C ASN A 380 -33.20 10.15 6.67
N ASP A 381 -34.40 10.75 6.66
CA ASP A 381 -34.84 11.70 7.69
C ASP A 381 -34.79 11.14 9.12
N SER A 382 -34.92 9.81 9.26
CA SER A 382 -34.88 9.11 10.55
C SER A 382 -33.46 8.69 10.98
N LYS A 383 -32.46 8.88 10.11
CA LYS A 383 -31.04 8.53 10.33
C LYS A 383 -30.84 7.11 10.87
N THR A 384 -31.61 6.16 10.35
CA THR A 384 -31.70 4.81 10.90
C THR A 384 -30.42 4.01 10.71
N ILE A 385 -30.12 3.15 11.69
CA ILE A 385 -29.05 2.15 11.55
C ILE A 385 -29.65 0.77 11.34
N SER A 386 -29.14 0.06 10.35
CA SER A 386 -29.50 -1.33 10.08
C SER A 386 -28.26 -2.18 9.89
N LEU A 387 -28.42 -3.49 9.93
CA LEU A 387 -27.36 -4.44 9.59
C LEU A 387 -27.91 -5.57 8.75
N ILE A 388 -27.03 -6.14 7.94
CA ILE A 388 -27.23 -7.45 7.33
C ILE A 388 -26.12 -8.40 7.79
N VAL A 389 -26.47 -9.65 8.03
CA VAL A 389 -25.51 -10.73 8.27
C VAL A 389 -25.93 -11.96 7.49
N ALA A 390 -24.96 -12.68 6.95
CA ALA A 390 -25.23 -13.86 6.12
C ALA A 390 -24.26 -14.99 6.43
N SER A 391 -24.71 -16.22 6.20
CA SER A 391 -23.83 -17.39 6.12
C SER A 391 -23.14 -17.45 4.75
N PRO A 392 -21.95 -18.06 4.65
CA PRO A 392 -21.31 -18.32 3.36
C PRO A 392 -22.18 -19.28 2.54
N ASN A 393 -22.48 -18.90 1.30
CA ASN A 393 -23.19 -19.78 0.35
C ASN A 393 -22.74 -19.48 -1.09
N THR A 394 -22.75 -20.48 -1.97
CA THR A 394 -22.29 -20.39 -3.36
C THR A 394 -23.42 -20.26 -4.39
N LYS A 395 -24.69 -20.23 -3.96
CA LYS A 395 -25.84 -20.16 -4.87
C LYS A 395 -26.24 -18.70 -5.15
N MET A 396 -26.29 -18.32 -6.43
CA MET A 396 -26.31 -16.93 -6.91
C MET A 396 -27.63 -16.16 -6.76
N LYS A 397 -28.68 -16.72 -6.12
CA LYS A 397 -29.98 -16.02 -5.93
C LYS A 397 -30.18 -15.63 -4.47
N ALA A 398 -30.69 -14.42 -4.22
CA ALA A 398 -30.97 -13.90 -2.87
C ALA A 398 -31.83 -14.85 -2.00
N SER A 399 -32.76 -15.59 -2.61
CA SER A 399 -33.61 -16.60 -1.94
C SER A 399 -32.82 -17.77 -1.32
N ASP A 400 -31.59 -18.00 -1.79
CA ASP A 400 -30.81 -19.17 -1.43
C ASP A 400 -29.81 -18.87 -0.29
N PHE A 401 -29.61 -17.59 0.05
CA PHE A 401 -28.75 -17.20 1.16
C PHE A 401 -29.51 -17.27 2.49
N ASN A 402 -28.91 -17.91 3.49
CA ASN A 402 -29.36 -17.72 4.87
C ASN A 402 -28.76 -16.40 5.38
N TYR A 403 -29.60 -15.36 5.39
CA TYR A 403 -29.26 -14.04 5.90
C TYR A 403 -30.35 -13.50 6.83
N ARG A 404 -29.98 -12.49 7.62
CA ARG A 404 -30.87 -11.74 8.50
C ARG A 404 -30.59 -10.25 8.32
N VAL A 405 -31.65 -9.47 8.18
CA VAL A 405 -31.59 -8.00 8.26
C VAL A 405 -32.23 -7.57 9.57
N HIS A 406 -31.58 -6.62 10.25
CA HIS A 406 -32.08 -6.07 11.49
C HIS A 406 -31.91 -4.56 11.50
N THR A 407 -33.01 -3.83 11.68
CA THR A 407 -32.97 -2.39 12.00
C THR A 407 -32.80 -2.23 13.50
N LEU A 408 -32.00 -1.25 13.93
CA LEU A 408 -31.82 -0.89 15.34
C LEU A 408 -32.81 0.24 15.70
N PRO A 409 -34.04 -0.05 16.16
CA PRO A 409 -35.15 0.93 16.24
C PRO A 409 -34.94 2.08 17.22
N LYS A 410 -33.86 2.06 18.02
CA LYS A 410 -33.52 3.08 19.02
C LYS A 410 -32.11 3.63 18.85
N VAL A 411 -31.44 3.29 17.74
CA VAL A 411 -30.09 3.75 17.44
C VAL A 411 -30.15 4.51 16.13
N THR A 412 -29.80 5.79 16.18
CA THR A 412 -29.68 6.65 15.01
C THR A 412 -28.21 6.99 14.77
N ALA A 413 -27.93 7.59 13.61
CA ALA A 413 -26.59 8.11 13.30
C ALA A 413 -26.12 9.13 14.36
N ASP A 414 -27.02 9.92 14.95
CA ASP A 414 -26.67 10.87 16.02
C ASP A 414 -26.15 10.15 17.28
N ASN A 415 -26.67 8.97 17.62
CA ASN A 415 -26.14 8.16 18.72
C ASN A 415 -24.71 7.68 18.45
N LEU A 416 -24.38 7.43 17.18
CA LEU A 416 -23.04 7.04 16.76
C LEU A 416 -22.07 8.25 16.84
N PHE A 417 -22.49 9.41 16.35
CA PHE A 417 -21.66 10.62 16.28
C PHE A 417 -21.35 11.24 17.64
N ASN A 418 -22.26 11.10 18.59
CA ASN A 418 -22.02 11.57 19.97
C ASN A 418 -21.37 10.50 20.87
N GLY A 419 -21.16 9.28 20.36
CA GLY A 419 -20.54 8.18 21.10
C GLY A 419 -21.42 7.54 22.18
N SER A 420 -22.73 7.85 22.21
CA SER A 420 -23.68 7.21 23.14
C SER A 420 -23.95 5.74 22.77
N PHE A 421 -23.64 5.33 21.54
CA PHE A 421 -23.73 3.95 21.09
C PHE A 421 -22.46 3.51 20.35
N SER A 422 -21.99 2.29 20.61
CA SER A 422 -20.81 1.68 19.98
C SER A 422 -21.22 0.43 19.22
N LEU A 423 -21.07 0.44 17.90
CA LEU A 423 -21.32 -0.74 17.08
C LEU A 423 -20.31 -1.84 17.37
N LYS A 424 -19.08 -1.50 17.75
CA LYS A 424 -18.08 -2.48 18.20
C LYS A 424 -18.50 -3.21 19.46
N LYS A 425 -18.98 -2.49 20.48
CA LYS A 425 -19.51 -3.09 21.71
C LYS A 425 -20.73 -3.96 21.41
N TYR A 426 -21.67 -3.45 20.62
CA TYR A 426 -22.84 -4.22 20.18
C TYR A 426 -22.42 -5.49 19.43
N THR A 427 -21.45 -5.40 18.53
CA THR A 427 -20.94 -6.56 17.77
C THR A 427 -20.36 -7.63 18.69
N ARG A 428 -19.56 -7.24 19.68
CA ARG A 428 -18.96 -8.18 20.65
C ARG A 428 -19.99 -8.83 21.58
N GLN A 429 -21.09 -8.15 21.87
CA GLN A 429 -22.14 -8.65 22.75
C GLN A 429 -23.14 -9.58 22.05
N ASN A 430 -23.14 -9.61 20.72
CA ASN A 430 -24.10 -10.39 19.93
C ASN A 430 -23.40 -11.52 19.17
N ASN A 431 -23.99 -12.72 19.23
CA ASN A 431 -23.51 -13.86 18.46
C ASN A 431 -24.31 -13.95 17.14
N PHE A 432 -23.77 -13.37 16.07
CA PHE A 432 -24.42 -13.34 14.76
C PHE A 432 -24.53 -14.71 14.08
N TYR A 433 -23.64 -15.65 14.42
CA TYR A 433 -23.76 -17.03 13.97
C TYR A 433 -25.05 -17.69 14.52
N ASN A 434 -25.39 -17.42 15.78
CA ASN A 434 -26.64 -17.92 16.37
C ASN A 434 -27.88 -17.22 15.83
N LEU A 435 -27.78 -15.93 15.46
CA LEU A 435 -28.87 -15.19 14.80
C LEU A 435 -29.27 -15.80 13.46
N LEU A 436 -28.34 -16.46 12.77
CA LEU A 436 -28.58 -17.15 11.50
C LEU A 436 -29.14 -18.58 11.68
N LYS A 437 -29.10 -19.15 12.90
CA LYS A 437 -29.62 -20.51 13.18
C LYS A 437 -31.09 -20.53 13.60
N ARG A 438 -31.65 -19.38 13.96
CA ARG A 438 -33.06 -19.17 14.31
C ARG A 438 -33.74 -18.54 13.11
#